data_AF-A0A1E7FDV9-F1
#
_entry.id   AF-A0A1E7FDV9-F1
#
_cell.length_a   1.000
_cell.length_b   1.000
_cell.length_c   1.000
_cell.angle_alpha   90.00
_cell.angle_beta   90.00
_cell.angle_gamma   90.00
#
_symmetry.space_group_name_H-M   'P 1'
#
loop_
_entity.id
_entity.type
_entity.pdbx_description
1 polymer ?
#
loop_
_entity_poly.entity_id
_entity_poly.type
_entity_poly.pdbx_seq_one_letter_code
_entity_poly.pdbx_strand_id
1 'polypeptide(L)'
;MSPNNRNRNSEKETASNVRELSLRIIIDRRPHNIILLLSSITQSITQSVTSSIRRYWWCFPMSLALYPPYCSIFKGTCANMPDWWRMVNMEYIAASENANWIIGPFLASNISYIICGLYLMNRFRFFQTSPVNGDIEFRPTKYSMLGVWIIAAGLISTIFHHTQALGSHSLAVDLYFLDHAVAGSATLYFLDTCGVPSRMALLIGAVALVTLVITSPGYTFLHSSWHYLSAVTATKWALDGYNRLSR
;
A
#
# COMPACT_ATOMS: atom_id res chain seq x y z
N MET A 1 14.54 16.01 -18.09
CA MET A 1 15.20 16.26 -16.78
C MET A 1 14.41 15.57 -15.69
N SER A 2 15.01 14.64 -14.95
CA SER A 2 14.30 13.86 -13.92
C SER A 2 13.95 14.74 -12.70
N PRO A 3 12.68 14.81 -12.27
CA PRO A 3 12.26 15.64 -11.13
C PRO A 3 12.98 15.29 -9.81
N ASN A 4 13.57 14.09 -9.70
CA ASN A 4 14.39 13.69 -8.56
C ASN A 4 15.72 14.46 -8.41
N ASN A 5 16.26 15.06 -9.48
CA ASN A 5 17.51 15.83 -9.39
C ASN A 5 17.29 17.25 -8.81
N ARG A 6 16.09 17.83 -8.97
CA ARG A 6 15.77 19.14 -8.38
C ARG A 6 15.64 19.05 -6.85
N ASN A 7 15.00 18.00 -6.32
CA ASN A 7 14.86 17.83 -4.87
C ASN A 7 16.20 17.56 -4.17
N ARG A 8 17.09 16.74 -4.76
CA ARG A 8 18.42 16.49 -4.17
C ARG A 8 19.30 17.74 -4.12
N ASN A 9 19.17 18.63 -5.10
CA ASN A 9 19.90 19.90 -5.08
C ASN A 9 19.31 20.84 -4.02
N SER A 10 17.98 20.90 -3.89
CA SER A 10 17.31 21.67 -2.84
C SER A 10 17.67 21.19 -1.43
N GLU A 11 17.71 19.89 -1.16
CA GLU A 11 18.09 19.34 0.15
C GLU A 11 19.55 19.65 0.51
N LYS A 12 20.47 19.54 -0.46
CA LYS A 12 21.89 19.88 -0.26
C LYS A 12 22.11 21.37 -0.04
N GLU A 13 21.39 22.21 -0.78
CA GLU A 13 21.44 23.66 -0.64
C GLU A 13 20.87 24.11 0.71
N THR A 14 19.79 23.48 1.17
CA THR A 14 19.20 23.73 2.51
C THR A 14 20.17 23.33 3.62
N ALA A 15 20.82 22.16 3.53
CA ALA A 15 21.80 21.71 4.51
C ALA A 15 23.05 22.61 4.56
N SER A 16 23.50 23.11 3.40
CA SER A 16 24.61 24.07 3.31
C SER A 16 24.26 25.39 3.98
N ASN A 17 23.07 25.93 3.69
CA ASN A 17 22.61 27.21 4.24
C ASN A 17 22.41 27.15 5.77
N VAL A 18 21.87 26.04 6.31
CA VAL A 18 21.74 25.85 7.76
C VAL A 18 23.11 25.79 8.44
N ARG A 19 24.10 25.13 7.80
CA ARG A 19 25.46 25.01 8.34
C ARG A 19 26.19 26.36 8.36
N GLU A 20 26.07 27.15 7.29
CA GLU A 20 26.67 28.48 7.22
C GLU A 20 26.03 29.46 8.22
N LEU A 21 24.70 29.44 8.35
CA LEU A 21 23.97 30.26 9.32
C LEU A 21 24.34 29.88 10.77
N SER A 22 24.48 28.59 11.06
CA SER A 22 24.89 28.11 12.39
C SER A 22 26.30 28.60 12.76
N LEU A 23 27.23 28.61 11.80
CA LEU A 23 28.60 29.09 12.02
C LEU A 23 28.67 30.61 12.27
N ARG A 24 27.87 31.42 11.56
CA ARG A 24 27.84 32.88 11.77
C ARG A 24 27.30 33.28 13.15
N ILE A 25 26.42 32.46 13.72
CA ILE A 25 25.71 32.78 14.97
C ILE A 25 26.49 32.30 16.20
N ILE A 26 27.28 31.23 16.08
CA ILE A 26 28.27 30.84 17.10
C ILE A 26 29.28 31.98 17.34
N ILE A 27 29.58 32.76 16.31
CA ILE A 27 30.53 33.88 16.36
C ILE A 27 29.90 35.16 16.94
N ASP A 28 28.60 35.41 16.72
CA ASP A 28 27.93 36.66 17.11
C ASP A 28 26.75 36.38 18.08
N ARG A 29 27.05 36.39 19.39
CA ARG A 29 26.15 36.03 20.53
C ARG A 29 24.97 36.97 20.76
N ARG A 30 24.49 37.71 19.75
CA ARG A 30 23.35 38.60 19.90
C ARG A 30 22.05 37.77 19.97
N PRO A 31 21.14 38.07 20.92
CA PRO A 31 19.88 37.33 21.08
C PRO A 31 19.01 37.35 19.81
N HIS A 32 19.10 38.40 19.00
CA HIS A 32 18.41 38.48 17.71
C HIS A 32 18.86 37.40 16.71
N ASN A 33 20.16 37.09 16.67
CA ASN A 33 20.71 36.05 15.81
C ASN A 33 20.21 34.66 16.23
N ILE A 34 20.11 34.40 17.54
CA ILE A 34 19.58 33.13 18.07
C ILE A 34 18.11 32.93 17.67
N ILE A 35 17.28 33.98 17.71
CA ILE A 35 15.87 33.90 17.30
C ILE A 35 15.75 33.59 15.80
N LEU A 36 16.57 34.25 14.95
CA LEU A 36 16.59 33.98 13.52
C LEU A 36 17.03 32.53 13.20
N LEU A 37 17.99 31.99 13.96
CA LEU A 37 18.42 30.60 13.84
C LEU A 37 17.28 29.63 14.16
N LEU A 38 16.62 29.82 15.30
CA LEU A 38 15.51 28.97 15.73
C LEU A 38 14.38 29.00 14.71
N SER A 39 14.01 30.19 14.21
CA SER A 39 13.00 30.33 13.15
C SER A 39 13.38 29.58 11.87
N SER A 40 14.64 29.69 11.44
CA SER A 40 15.16 29.01 10.24
C SER A 40 15.17 27.48 10.42
N ILE A 41 15.59 26.99 11.58
CA ILE A 41 15.56 25.56 11.93
C ILE A 41 14.12 25.05 11.92
N THR A 42 13.20 25.74 12.60
CA THR A 42 11.78 25.36 12.64
C THR A 42 11.17 25.35 11.24
N GLN A 43 11.47 26.33 10.39
CA GLN A 43 10.99 26.37 9.01
C GLN A 43 11.54 25.19 8.19
N SER A 44 12.83 24.88 8.31
CA SER A 44 13.47 23.75 7.64
C SER A 44 12.87 22.40 8.07
N ILE A 45 12.70 22.20 9.39
CA ILE A 45 12.03 21.01 9.93
C ILE A 45 10.60 20.91 9.39
N THR A 46 9.85 22.01 9.43
CA THR A 46 8.46 22.04 8.95
C THR A 46 8.38 21.68 7.47
N GLN A 47 9.27 22.23 6.63
CA GLN A 47 9.34 21.92 5.21
C GLN A 47 9.72 20.45 4.95
N SER A 48 10.68 19.92 5.71
CA SER A 48 11.11 18.52 5.62
C SER A 48 10.00 17.54 6.05
N VAL A 49 9.30 17.83 7.14
CA VAL A 49 8.17 17.04 7.62
C VAL A 49 7.02 17.11 6.60
N THR A 50 6.68 18.30 6.12
CA THR A 50 5.60 18.49 5.14
C THR A 50 5.91 17.76 3.83
N SER A 51 7.15 17.83 3.34
CA SER A 51 7.55 17.12 2.12
C SER A 51 7.52 15.60 2.29
N SER A 52 7.92 15.10 3.46
CA SER A 52 7.88 13.69 3.80
C SER A 52 6.45 13.17 3.90
N ILE A 53 5.57 13.89 4.61
CA ILE A 53 4.14 13.55 4.69
C ILE A 53 3.56 13.52 3.28
N ARG A 54 3.77 14.57 2.48
CA ARG A 54 3.26 14.61 1.10
C ARG A 54 3.79 13.48 0.23
N ARG A 55 4.97 12.94 0.50
CA ARG A 55 5.56 11.84 -0.28
C ARG A 55 5.09 10.45 0.15
N TYR A 56 4.77 10.28 1.43
CA TYR A 56 4.51 8.98 2.05
C TYR A 56 3.14 8.87 2.74
N TRP A 57 2.25 9.85 2.55
CA TRP A 57 0.91 9.85 3.16
C TRP A 57 0.12 8.59 2.82
N TRP A 58 0.33 8.01 1.62
CA TRP A 58 -0.30 6.78 1.18
C TRP A 58 0.07 5.56 2.03
N CYS A 59 1.16 5.61 2.80
CA CYS A 59 1.54 4.57 3.75
C CYS A 59 0.71 4.58 5.03
N PHE A 60 -0.10 5.61 5.28
CA PHE A 60 -0.83 5.76 6.54
C PHE A 60 -1.63 4.50 6.97
N PRO A 61 -2.31 3.77 6.07
CA PRO A 61 -3.02 2.54 6.42
C PRO A 61 -2.09 1.44 6.96
N MET A 62 -0.79 1.45 6.67
CA MET A 62 0.18 0.52 7.29
C MET A 62 0.23 0.61 8.81
N SER A 63 -0.19 1.72 9.40
CA SER A 63 -0.32 1.83 10.86
C SER A 63 -1.30 0.81 11.46
N LEU A 64 -2.27 0.31 10.68
CA LEU A 64 -3.17 -0.76 11.12
C LEU A 64 -2.43 -2.06 11.42
N ALA A 65 -1.35 -2.36 10.69
CA ALA A 65 -0.53 -3.55 10.93
C ALA A 65 0.22 -3.51 12.27
N LEU A 66 0.33 -2.32 12.90
CA LEU A 66 0.95 -2.15 14.22
C LEU A 66 -0.03 -2.40 15.36
N TYR A 67 -1.34 -2.49 15.09
CA TYR A 67 -2.34 -2.67 16.13
C TYR A 67 -2.25 -4.03 16.84
N PRO A 68 -2.11 -5.17 16.13
CA PRO A 68 -1.88 -6.46 16.78
C PRO A 68 -0.66 -6.52 17.71
N PRO A 69 0.57 -6.15 17.28
CA PRO A 69 1.72 -6.17 18.17
C PRO A 69 1.58 -5.18 19.32
N TYR A 70 0.92 -4.03 19.11
CA TYR A 70 0.63 -3.10 20.21
C TYR A 70 -0.25 -3.73 21.29
N CYS A 71 -1.32 -4.43 20.90
CA CYS A 71 -2.20 -5.12 21.86
C CYS A 71 -1.46 -6.21 22.63
N SER A 72 -0.69 -7.04 21.91
CA SER A 72 0.06 -8.14 22.51
C SER A 72 1.13 -7.64 23.50
N ILE A 73 1.97 -6.69 23.08
CA ILE A 73 3.12 -6.23 23.87
C ILE A 73 2.71 -5.32 25.03
N PHE A 74 1.82 -4.36 24.79
CA PHE A 74 1.52 -3.32 25.79
C PHE A 74 0.27 -3.58 26.61
N LYS A 75 -0.71 -4.34 26.07
CA LYS A 75 -1.95 -4.65 26.78
C LYS A 75 -2.01 -6.09 27.28
N GLY A 76 -1.12 -6.97 26.80
CA GLY A 76 -1.17 -8.40 27.13
C GLY A 76 -2.44 -9.08 26.61
N THR A 77 -3.09 -8.52 25.58
CA THR A 77 -4.34 -9.04 25.01
C THR A 77 -4.21 -9.21 23.50
N CYS A 78 -5.01 -10.12 22.92
CA CYS A 78 -5.16 -10.20 21.45
C CYS A 78 -5.82 -8.93 20.88
N ALA A 79 -5.62 -8.67 19.60
CA ALA A 79 -6.37 -7.64 18.89
C ALA A 79 -7.86 -8.02 18.84
N ASN A 80 -8.73 -7.05 19.07
CA ASN A 80 -10.18 -7.22 18.93
C ASN A 80 -10.68 -6.36 17.76
N MET A 81 -11.57 -6.93 16.95
CA MET A 81 -12.22 -6.22 15.86
C MET A 81 -13.46 -5.46 16.36
N PRO A 82 -13.70 -4.23 15.87
CA PRO A 82 -14.94 -3.51 16.18
C PRO A 82 -16.12 -4.10 15.42
N ASP A 83 -17.33 -3.88 15.92
CA ASP A 83 -18.53 -4.55 15.42
C ASP A 83 -18.89 -4.27 13.96
N TRP A 84 -18.51 -3.09 13.46
CA TRP A 84 -18.73 -2.67 12.08
C TRP A 84 -17.66 -3.18 11.11
N TRP A 85 -16.59 -3.81 11.60
CA TRP A 85 -15.49 -4.37 10.80
C TRP A 85 -15.11 -5.75 11.30
N ARG A 86 -16.09 -6.64 11.28
CA ARG A 86 -15.93 -8.03 11.74
C ARG A 86 -15.50 -8.93 10.59
N MET A 87 -14.50 -9.76 10.85
CA MET A 87 -14.14 -10.88 9.98
C MET A 87 -15.27 -11.90 9.92
N VAL A 88 -15.54 -12.43 8.72
CA VAL A 88 -16.53 -13.49 8.53
C VAL A 88 -16.05 -14.78 9.19
N ASN A 89 -16.93 -15.41 9.97
CA ASN A 89 -16.67 -16.72 10.56
C ASN A 89 -16.82 -17.81 9.49
N MET A 90 -15.73 -18.56 9.24
CA MET A 90 -15.67 -19.66 8.27
C MET A 90 -15.77 -21.05 8.90
N GLU A 91 -16.07 -21.17 10.20
CA GLU A 91 -16.19 -22.46 10.91
C GLU A 91 -17.19 -23.41 10.22
N TYR A 92 -18.28 -22.88 9.67
CA TYR A 92 -19.26 -23.68 8.94
C TYR A 92 -18.70 -24.32 7.66
N ILE A 93 -17.68 -23.71 7.04
CA ILE A 93 -16.99 -24.25 5.87
C ILE A 93 -15.98 -25.31 6.31
N ALA A 94 -15.25 -25.05 7.39
CA ALA A 94 -14.31 -26.00 7.97
C ALA A 94 -15.02 -27.28 8.47
N ALA A 95 -16.25 -27.15 8.96
CA ALA A 95 -17.10 -28.28 9.36
C ALA A 95 -17.76 -29.04 8.19
N SER A 96 -17.62 -28.56 6.95
CA SER A 96 -18.20 -29.20 5.77
C SER A 96 -17.34 -30.38 5.29
N GLU A 97 -17.99 -31.48 4.90
CA GLU A 97 -17.31 -32.64 4.27
C GLU A 97 -16.54 -32.27 3.00
N ASN A 98 -16.93 -31.17 2.33
CA ASN A 98 -16.32 -30.66 1.10
C ASN A 98 -15.42 -29.44 1.33
N ALA A 99 -14.93 -29.21 2.56
CA ALA A 99 -14.13 -28.04 2.93
C ALA A 99 -13.00 -27.74 1.93
N ASN A 100 -12.21 -28.75 1.53
CA ASN A 100 -11.10 -28.60 0.59
C ASN A 100 -11.55 -28.11 -0.80
N TRP A 101 -12.68 -28.61 -1.29
CA TRP A 101 -13.24 -28.20 -2.59
C TRP A 101 -13.82 -26.79 -2.58
N ILE A 102 -14.17 -26.27 -1.41
CA ILE A 102 -14.64 -24.90 -1.23
C ILE A 102 -13.45 -23.95 -1.02
N ILE A 103 -12.51 -24.32 -0.15
CA ILE A 103 -11.36 -23.49 0.25
C ILE A 103 -10.34 -23.39 -0.88
N GLY A 104 -10.06 -24.48 -1.60
CA GLY A 104 -9.07 -24.50 -2.69
C GLY A 104 -9.32 -23.43 -3.76
N PRO A 105 -10.49 -23.42 -4.41
CA PRO A 105 -10.86 -22.37 -5.37
C PRO A 105 -10.91 -20.97 -4.76
N PHE A 106 -11.35 -20.86 -3.50
CA PHE A 106 -11.36 -19.59 -2.78
C PHE A 106 -9.94 -19.02 -2.62
N LEU A 107 -8.97 -19.81 -2.20
CA LEU A 107 -7.57 -19.39 -2.12
C LEU A 107 -6.98 -19.14 -3.52
N ALA A 108 -7.30 -20.01 -4.50
CA ALA A 108 -6.79 -19.88 -5.86
C ALA A 108 -7.26 -18.58 -6.55
N SER A 109 -8.39 -18.00 -6.15
CA SER A 109 -8.85 -16.73 -6.71
C SER A 109 -7.88 -15.55 -6.46
N ASN A 110 -7.01 -15.64 -5.44
CA ASN A 110 -5.93 -14.67 -5.22
C ASN A 110 -4.83 -14.68 -6.29
N ILE A 111 -4.72 -15.75 -7.09
CA ILE A 111 -3.79 -15.81 -8.24
C ILE A 111 -4.08 -14.67 -9.23
N SER A 112 -5.32 -14.17 -9.27
CA SER A 112 -5.68 -13.01 -10.10
C SER A 112 -4.83 -11.77 -9.80
N TYR A 113 -4.52 -11.50 -8.53
CA TYR A 113 -3.60 -10.43 -8.14
C TYR A 113 -2.18 -10.69 -8.65
N ILE A 114 -1.68 -11.91 -8.55
CA ILE A 114 -0.34 -12.27 -9.04
C ILE A 114 -0.25 -12.04 -10.55
N ILE A 115 -1.22 -12.56 -11.32
CA ILE A 115 -1.27 -12.40 -12.77
C ILE A 115 -1.33 -10.91 -13.15
N CYS A 116 -2.25 -10.16 -12.54
CA CYS A 116 -2.42 -8.74 -12.82
C CYS A 116 -1.17 -7.90 -12.44
N GLY A 117 -0.56 -8.21 -11.31
CA GLY A 117 0.62 -7.51 -10.83
C GLY A 117 1.84 -7.78 -11.71
N LEU A 118 2.08 -9.04 -12.10
CA LEU A 118 3.13 -9.40 -13.06
C LEU A 118 2.88 -8.74 -14.43
N TYR A 119 1.63 -8.71 -14.89
CA TYR A 119 1.26 -8.02 -16.12
C TYR A 119 1.63 -6.52 -16.06
N LEU A 120 1.33 -5.82 -14.97
CA LEU A 120 1.68 -4.40 -14.81
C LEU A 120 3.19 -4.18 -14.67
N MET A 121 3.90 -5.04 -13.94
CA MET A 121 5.36 -4.96 -13.83
C MET A 121 6.04 -5.11 -15.19
N ASN A 122 5.54 -6.02 -16.04
CA ASN A 122 6.00 -6.16 -17.41
C ASN A 122 5.62 -4.93 -18.26
N ARG A 123 4.35 -4.50 -18.19
CA ARG A 123 3.81 -3.37 -18.96
C ARG A 123 4.57 -2.06 -18.69
N PHE A 124 4.95 -1.82 -17.44
CA PHE A 124 5.69 -0.63 -17.01
C PHE A 124 7.19 -0.85 -16.85
N ARG A 125 7.72 -1.95 -17.43
CA ARG A 125 9.14 -2.27 -17.54
C ARG A 125 9.92 -2.18 -16.23
N PHE A 126 9.55 -3.01 -15.26
CA PHE A 126 10.25 -3.14 -13.97
C PHE A 126 11.72 -3.58 -14.12
N PHE A 127 11.98 -4.46 -15.09
CA PHE A 127 13.31 -4.83 -15.55
C PHE A 127 13.54 -4.29 -16.96
N GLN A 128 14.73 -3.77 -17.25
CA GLN A 128 15.08 -3.21 -18.55
C GLN A 128 16.47 -3.68 -18.97
N THR A 129 16.63 -4.02 -20.24
CA THR A 129 17.95 -4.35 -20.80
C THR A 129 18.77 -3.08 -21.00
N SER A 130 19.99 -3.06 -20.47
CA SER A 130 20.93 -1.95 -20.61
C SER A 130 21.35 -1.80 -22.07
N PRO A 131 21.23 -0.60 -22.67
CA PRO A 131 21.67 -0.38 -24.04
C PRO A 131 23.21 -0.38 -24.18
N VAL A 132 23.94 -0.27 -23.05
CA VAL A 132 25.41 -0.21 -23.06
C VAL A 132 26.02 -1.61 -23.02
N ASN A 133 25.46 -2.50 -22.18
CA ASN A 133 26.09 -3.79 -21.86
C ASN A 133 25.21 -5.01 -22.20
N GLY A 134 23.91 -4.82 -22.49
CA GLY A 134 22.97 -5.93 -22.67
C GLY A 134 22.46 -6.57 -21.36
N ASP A 135 22.91 -6.10 -20.20
CA ASP A 135 22.52 -6.65 -18.90
C ASP A 135 21.07 -6.30 -18.52
N ILE A 136 20.40 -7.18 -17.78
CA ILE A 136 19.07 -6.89 -17.21
C ILE A 136 19.26 -6.02 -15.97
N GLU A 137 18.82 -4.77 -16.04
CA GLU A 137 18.86 -3.83 -14.93
C GLU A 137 17.50 -3.71 -14.23
N PHE A 138 17.54 -3.71 -12.89
CA PHE A 138 16.40 -3.41 -12.03
C PHE A 138 16.16 -1.90 -11.98
N ARG A 139 15.07 -1.44 -12.60
CA ARG A 139 14.72 -0.01 -12.70
C ARG A 139 13.26 0.24 -12.32
N PRO A 140 12.90 0.10 -11.04
CA PRO A 140 11.53 0.32 -10.60
C PRO A 140 11.12 1.78 -10.81
N THR A 141 9.93 1.95 -11.36
CA THR A 141 9.24 3.23 -11.51
C THR A 141 8.03 3.27 -10.58
N LYS A 142 7.48 4.46 -10.34
CA LYS A 142 6.21 4.60 -9.58
C LYS A 142 5.08 3.73 -10.16
N TYR A 143 5.03 3.57 -11.49
CA TYR A 143 4.00 2.75 -12.13
C TYR A 143 4.29 1.26 -12.00
N SER A 144 5.54 0.82 -12.13
CA SER A 144 5.87 -0.60 -11.98
C SER A 144 5.68 -1.08 -10.53
N MET A 145 5.80 -0.17 -9.54
CA MET A 145 5.47 -0.45 -8.14
C MET A 145 3.98 -0.70 -7.90
N LEU A 146 3.08 -0.25 -8.79
CA LEU A 146 1.64 -0.60 -8.70
C LEU A 146 1.45 -2.12 -8.81
N GLY A 147 2.21 -2.78 -9.69
CA GLY A 147 2.20 -4.23 -9.82
C GLY A 147 2.73 -4.94 -8.58
N VAL A 148 3.80 -4.40 -7.97
CA VAL A 148 4.36 -4.94 -6.71
C VAL A 148 3.33 -4.87 -5.58
N TRP A 149 2.61 -3.76 -5.45
CA TRP A 149 1.56 -3.61 -4.43
C TRP A 149 0.39 -4.58 -4.63
N ILE A 150 -0.02 -4.81 -5.88
CA ILE A 150 -1.04 -5.82 -6.19
C ILE A 150 -0.57 -7.22 -5.78
N ILE A 151 0.68 -7.59 -6.13
CA ILE A 151 1.23 -8.91 -5.74
C ILE A 151 1.29 -9.03 -4.21
N ALA A 152 1.78 -8.00 -3.52
CA ALA A 152 1.86 -7.98 -2.06
C ALA A 152 0.48 -8.17 -1.41
N ALA A 153 -0.54 -7.46 -1.91
CA ALA A 153 -1.92 -7.62 -1.46
C ALA A 153 -2.43 -9.06 -1.69
N GLY A 154 -2.21 -9.64 -2.87
CA GLY A 154 -2.63 -11.02 -3.16
C GLY A 154 -1.92 -12.07 -2.30
N LEU A 155 -0.62 -11.91 -2.03
CA LEU A 155 0.14 -12.84 -1.19
C LEU A 155 -0.32 -12.77 0.28
N ILE A 156 -0.48 -11.56 0.82
CA ILE A 156 -0.93 -11.37 2.20
C ILE A 156 -2.37 -11.84 2.36
N SER A 157 -3.25 -11.51 1.42
CA SER A 157 -4.64 -11.99 1.39
C SER A 157 -4.72 -13.51 1.31
N THR A 158 -3.84 -14.17 0.54
CA THR A 158 -3.75 -15.64 0.51
C THR A 158 -3.40 -16.22 1.88
N ILE A 159 -2.39 -15.66 2.57
CA ILE A 159 -1.97 -16.13 3.90
C ILE A 159 -3.09 -15.89 4.92
N PHE A 160 -3.72 -14.72 4.87
CA PHE A 160 -4.86 -14.37 5.70
C PHE A 160 -6.00 -15.36 5.51
N HIS A 161 -6.52 -15.52 4.29
CA HIS A 161 -7.66 -16.39 4.02
C HIS A 161 -7.36 -17.87 4.26
N HIS A 162 -6.13 -18.30 4.06
CA HIS A 162 -5.70 -19.64 4.45
C HIS A 162 -5.84 -19.83 5.97
N THR A 163 -5.33 -18.87 6.75
CA THR A 163 -5.42 -18.89 8.21
C THR A 163 -6.85 -18.71 8.71
N GLN A 164 -7.65 -17.87 8.05
CA GLN A 164 -9.07 -17.68 8.36
C GLN A 164 -9.88 -18.97 8.15
N ALA A 165 -9.55 -19.74 7.12
CA ALA A 165 -10.26 -20.96 6.77
C ALA A 165 -9.81 -22.19 7.56
N LEU A 166 -8.52 -22.29 7.90
CA LEU A 166 -7.92 -23.52 8.43
C LEU A 166 -7.11 -23.34 9.72
N GLY A 167 -6.84 -22.10 10.13
CA GLY A 167 -5.94 -21.76 11.23
C GLY A 167 -6.64 -21.27 12.50
N SER A 168 -5.85 -20.73 13.42
CA SER A 168 -6.36 -20.12 14.64
C SER A 168 -7.13 -18.83 14.33
N HIS A 169 -8.33 -18.69 14.90
CA HIS A 169 -9.12 -17.46 14.79
C HIS A 169 -8.33 -16.23 15.25
N SER A 170 -7.58 -16.32 16.36
CA SER A 170 -6.78 -15.20 16.87
C SER A 170 -5.70 -14.75 15.90
N LEU A 171 -5.03 -15.69 15.23
CA LEU A 171 -4.02 -15.37 14.21
C LEU A 171 -4.66 -14.80 12.95
N ALA A 172 -5.84 -15.30 12.56
CA ALA A 172 -6.60 -14.75 11.44
C ALA A 172 -7.02 -13.29 11.71
N VAL A 173 -7.40 -12.95 12.95
CA VAL A 173 -7.67 -11.56 13.35
C VAL A 173 -6.44 -10.67 13.13
N ASP A 174 -5.26 -11.09 13.60
CA ASP A 174 -4.04 -10.30 13.45
C ASP A 174 -3.66 -10.10 11.98
N LEU A 175 -3.79 -11.16 11.17
CA LEU A 175 -3.55 -11.11 9.73
C LEU A 175 -4.59 -10.27 8.97
N TYR A 176 -5.82 -10.17 9.47
CA TYR A 176 -6.87 -9.33 8.89
C TYR A 176 -6.48 -7.84 8.92
N PHE A 177 -5.88 -7.38 10.03
CA PHE A 177 -5.34 -6.02 10.13
C PHE A 177 -4.22 -5.79 9.11
N LEU A 178 -3.30 -6.74 8.95
CA LEU A 178 -2.19 -6.64 7.99
C LEU A 178 -2.70 -6.64 6.55
N ASP A 179 -3.64 -7.52 6.21
CA ASP A 179 -4.26 -7.61 4.89
C ASP A 179 -4.89 -6.27 4.47
N HIS A 180 -5.72 -5.70 5.34
CA HIS A 180 -6.37 -4.43 5.07
C HIS A 180 -5.40 -3.23 5.12
N ALA A 181 -4.35 -3.30 5.94
CA ALA A 181 -3.28 -2.31 5.95
C ALA A 181 -2.57 -2.23 4.58
N VAL A 182 -2.24 -3.38 4.00
CA VAL A 182 -1.62 -3.47 2.68
C VAL A 182 -2.59 -3.08 1.58
N ALA A 183 -3.83 -3.58 1.60
CA ALA A 183 -4.85 -3.24 0.61
C ALA A 183 -5.20 -1.74 0.61
N GLY A 184 -5.32 -1.14 1.80
CA GLY A 184 -5.55 0.29 1.98
C GLY A 184 -4.36 1.12 1.47
N SER A 185 -3.13 0.73 1.83
CA SER A 185 -1.92 1.42 1.38
C SER A 185 -1.73 1.32 -0.12
N ALA A 186 -2.01 0.15 -0.71
CA ALA A 186 -2.02 -0.02 -2.16
C ALA A 186 -3.05 0.90 -2.81
N THR A 187 -4.27 0.97 -2.29
CA THR A 187 -5.33 1.85 -2.82
C THR A 187 -4.90 3.32 -2.81
N LEU A 188 -4.32 3.80 -1.71
CA LEU A 188 -3.81 5.18 -1.64
C LEU A 188 -2.59 5.39 -2.53
N TYR A 189 -1.72 4.39 -2.71
CA TYR A 189 -0.60 4.45 -3.65
C TYR A 189 -1.08 4.57 -5.10
N PHE A 190 -2.16 3.85 -5.46
CA PHE A 190 -2.83 4.00 -6.75
C PHE A 190 -3.40 5.40 -6.92
N LEU A 191 -4.04 5.95 -5.91
CA LEU A 191 -4.56 7.33 -5.95
C LEU A 191 -3.44 8.36 -6.11
N ASP A 192 -2.34 8.23 -5.37
CA ASP A 192 -1.17 9.10 -5.47
C ASP A 192 -0.50 9.02 -6.85
N THR A 193 -0.40 7.81 -7.41
CA THR A 193 0.35 7.55 -8.65
C THR A 193 -0.48 7.84 -9.91
N CYS A 194 -1.75 7.45 -9.91
CA CYS A 194 -2.66 7.44 -11.08
C CYS A 194 -3.75 8.52 -11.03
N GLY A 195 -3.94 9.17 -9.88
CA GLY A 195 -5.09 10.05 -9.63
C GLY A 195 -6.41 9.26 -9.55
N VAL A 196 -7.53 9.96 -9.67
CA VAL A 196 -8.87 9.36 -9.56
C VAL A 196 -9.09 8.26 -10.61
N PRO A 197 -9.72 7.13 -10.26
CA PRO A 197 -10.05 6.06 -11.21
C PRO A 197 -11.00 6.55 -12.32
N SER A 198 -10.92 5.91 -13.50
CA SER A 198 -11.87 6.18 -14.58
C SER A 198 -13.27 5.68 -14.20
N ARG A 199 -14.32 6.18 -14.88
CA ARG A 199 -15.70 5.70 -14.68
C ARG A 199 -15.84 4.19 -14.84
N MET A 200 -15.09 3.60 -15.78
CA MET A 200 -15.09 2.15 -15.98
C MET A 200 -14.42 1.42 -14.81
N ALA A 201 -13.27 1.89 -14.33
CA ALA A 201 -12.63 1.30 -13.14
C ALA A 201 -13.53 1.43 -11.90
N LEU A 202 -14.18 2.58 -11.71
CA LEU A 202 -15.17 2.77 -10.63
C LEU A 202 -16.34 1.82 -10.75
N LEU A 203 -16.87 1.58 -11.95
CA LEU A 203 -17.98 0.66 -12.16
C LEU A 203 -17.58 -0.78 -11.79
N ILE A 204 -16.44 -1.26 -12.28
CA ILE A 204 -15.94 -2.61 -11.96
C ILE A 204 -15.69 -2.72 -10.44
N GLY A 205 -15.10 -1.69 -9.84
CA GLY A 205 -14.88 -1.63 -8.40
C GLY A 205 -16.17 -1.64 -7.58
N ALA A 206 -17.19 -0.91 -8.03
CA ALA A 206 -18.51 -0.92 -7.39
C ALA A 206 -19.16 -2.32 -7.48
N VAL A 207 -19.07 -2.99 -8.63
CA VAL A 207 -19.55 -4.38 -8.77
C VAL A 207 -18.77 -5.31 -7.85
N ALA A 208 -17.45 -5.14 -7.73
CA ALA A 208 -16.64 -5.90 -6.77
C ALA A 208 -17.12 -5.69 -5.32
N LEU A 209 -17.39 -4.45 -4.92
CA LEU A 209 -17.88 -4.16 -3.56
C LEU A 209 -19.23 -4.82 -3.28
N VAL A 210 -20.13 -4.88 -4.27
CA VAL A 210 -21.42 -5.58 -4.13
C VAL A 210 -21.21 -7.07 -3.83
N THR A 211 -20.20 -7.72 -4.41
CA THR A 211 -19.90 -9.13 -4.11
C THR A 211 -19.32 -9.34 -2.71
N LEU A 212 -18.94 -8.29 -1.97
CA LEU A 212 -18.54 -8.40 -0.55
C LEU A 212 -19.70 -8.33 0.44
N VAL A 213 -20.83 -7.72 0.06
CA VAL A 213 -21.94 -7.43 0.99
C VAL A 213 -22.67 -8.70 1.43
N ILE A 214 -22.69 -9.74 0.59
CA ILE A 214 -23.42 -10.98 0.87
C ILE A 214 -22.49 -11.96 1.58
N THR A 215 -22.69 -12.12 2.88
CA THR A 215 -21.83 -12.93 3.76
C THR A 215 -22.33 -14.35 3.98
N SER A 216 -23.61 -14.66 3.73
CA SER A 216 -24.14 -16.03 3.79
C SER A 216 -25.52 -16.17 3.12
N PRO A 217 -25.80 -17.28 2.42
CA PRO A 217 -24.87 -18.27 1.90
C PRO A 217 -24.13 -17.73 0.66
N GLY A 218 -22.89 -18.20 0.42
CA GLY A 218 -22.13 -17.86 -0.79
C GLY A 218 -20.91 -16.96 -0.60
N TYR A 219 -20.47 -16.73 0.64
CA TYR A 219 -19.26 -15.95 0.94
C TYR A 219 -18.07 -16.34 0.07
N THR A 220 -17.70 -17.62 0.01
CA THR A 220 -16.50 -18.06 -0.73
C THR A 220 -16.60 -17.77 -2.22
N PHE A 221 -17.75 -17.98 -2.84
CA PHE A 221 -17.95 -17.71 -4.26
C PHE A 221 -17.92 -16.21 -4.58
N LEU A 222 -18.67 -15.41 -3.80
CA LEU A 222 -18.78 -13.97 -4.02
C LEU A 222 -17.49 -13.23 -3.64
N HIS A 223 -16.81 -13.68 -2.58
CA HIS A 223 -15.49 -13.16 -2.19
C HIS A 223 -14.40 -13.57 -3.19
N SER A 224 -14.48 -14.77 -3.78
CA SER A 224 -13.61 -15.11 -4.93
C SER A 224 -13.83 -14.17 -6.11
N SER A 225 -15.09 -13.87 -6.43
CA SER A 225 -15.44 -12.89 -7.47
C SER A 225 -14.89 -11.51 -7.13
N TRP A 226 -14.93 -11.11 -5.85
CA TRP A 226 -14.32 -9.86 -5.39
C TRP A 226 -12.81 -9.82 -5.67
N HIS A 227 -12.05 -10.90 -5.42
CA HIS A 227 -10.62 -10.95 -5.75
C HIS A 227 -10.36 -10.66 -7.23
N TYR A 228 -11.06 -11.38 -8.12
CA TYR A 228 -10.94 -11.20 -9.56
C TYR A 228 -11.28 -9.78 -9.99
N LEU A 229 -12.44 -9.26 -9.57
CA LEU A 229 -12.91 -7.94 -9.96
C LEU A 229 -12.03 -6.83 -9.38
N SER A 230 -11.47 -7.02 -8.19
CA SER A 230 -10.52 -6.08 -7.57
C SER A 230 -9.20 -6.03 -8.35
N ALA A 231 -8.65 -7.18 -8.72
CA ALA A 231 -7.43 -7.26 -9.53
C ALA A 231 -7.62 -6.62 -10.92
N VAL A 232 -8.77 -6.85 -11.56
CA VAL A 232 -9.14 -6.22 -12.84
C VAL A 232 -9.32 -4.72 -12.68
N THR A 233 -10.01 -4.27 -11.63
CA THR A 233 -10.22 -2.84 -11.32
C THR A 233 -8.89 -2.12 -11.16
N ALA A 234 -7.98 -2.69 -10.35
CA ALA A 234 -6.66 -2.12 -10.13
C ALA A 234 -5.86 -2.06 -11.44
N THR A 235 -5.86 -3.14 -12.23
CA THR A 235 -5.18 -3.16 -13.54
C THR A 235 -5.72 -2.08 -14.48
N LYS A 236 -7.05 -1.95 -14.58
CA LYS A 236 -7.69 -0.92 -15.42
C LYS A 236 -7.34 0.48 -14.93
N TRP A 237 -7.36 0.72 -13.63
CA TRP A 237 -6.99 2.00 -13.03
C TRP A 237 -5.54 2.37 -13.34
N ALA A 238 -4.60 1.42 -13.18
CA ALA A 238 -3.19 1.63 -13.49
C ALA A 238 -2.96 2.00 -14.96
N LEU A 239 -3.57 1.25 -15.89
CA LEU A 239 -3.46 1.50 -17.33
C LEU A 239 -4.03 2.87 -17.71
N ASP A 240 -5.22 3.21 -17.22
CA ASP A 240 -5.86 4.49 -17.50
C ASP A 240 -5.07 5.66 -16.91
N GLY A 241 -4.57 5.52 -15.68
CA GLY A 241 -3.75 6.51 -15.01
C GLY A 241 -2.44 6.76 -15.77
N TYR A 242 -1.76 5.70 -16.18
CA TYR A 242 -0.56 5.80 -16.99
C TYR A 242 -0.83 6.54 -18.30
N ASN A 243 -1.85 6.13 -19.06
CA ASN A 243 -2.19 6.74 -20.35
C ASN A 243 -2.58 8.22 -20.26
N ARG A 244 -3.21 8.65 -19.15
CA ARG A 244 -3.57 10.05 -18.92
C ARG A 244 -2.37 10.92 -18.58
N LEU A 245 -1.42 10.39 -17.81
CA LEU A 245 -0.29 11.14 -17.27
C LEU A 245 0.98 11.03 -18.13
N SER A 246 0.98 10.13 -19.13
CA SER A 246 2.05 9.98 -20.12
C SER A 246 1.82 10.79 -21.40
N ARG A 247 0.69 11.51 -21.50
CA ARG A 247 0.38 12.46 -22.56
C ARG A 247 0.64 13.87 -22.06
#